data_AF-A0A7C0ZNB6-F1
#
_entry.id   AF-A0A7C0ZNB6-F1
#
_cell.length_a   1.000
_cell.length_b   1.000
_cell.length_c   1.000
_cell.angle_alpha   90.00
_cell.angle_beta   90.00
_cell.angle_gamma   90.00
#
_symmetry.space_group_name_H-M   'P 1'
#
loop_
_entity.id
_entity.type
_entity.pdbx_description
1 polymer ?
#
loop_
_entity_poly.entity_id
_entity_poly.type
_entity_poly.pdbx_seq_one_letter_code
_entity_poly.pdbx_strand_id
1 'polypeptide(L)'
;MDSKPKANFNLVAEPTGLGKERRGGAVNLLLGAIILEAGRMLKEGRSFNEVELASQKAFGQSQGLLSFCQQLGFPKIMEFLNYLAQDDFDDELLKVYDNFFSLKENVFSLPGENIASLVEKKITGDLDEKTMNLLVRRFLAVAFMVAAEVLGAGLVEMSKLEEACQQTLGWKKGPFSLMNQVGIQETMRMVIEQLEICHRKEINFPVPDLLINQAQANAPWVIKVM
;
A
#
# COMPACT_ATOMS: atom_id res chain seq x y z
N MET A 1 5.01 26.88 -22.27
CA MET A 1 3.84 26.26 -21.64
C MET A 1 4.22 26.01 -20.21
N ASP A 2 3.87 26.95 -19.32
CA ASP A 2 4.19 26.83 -17.90
C ASP A 2 3.33 25.71 -17.31
N SER A 3 3.90 24.51 -17.20
CA SER A 3 3.36 23.48 -16.33
C SER A 3 3.46 24.04 -14.92
N LYS A 4 2.37 24.63 -14.41
CA LYS A 4 2.22 24.87 -12.97
C LYS A 4 2.70 23.60 -12.26
N PRO A 5 3.57 23.69 -11.25
CA PRO A 5 3.93 22.51 -10.47
C PRO A 5 2.60 21.93 -9.97
N LYS A 6 2.23 20.74 -10.45
CA LYS A 6 1.07 20.02 -9.92
C LYS A 6 1.35 19.91 -8.43
N ALA A 7 0.54 20.56 -7.59
CA ALA A 7 0.73 20.50 -6.15
C ALA A 7 0.79 19.03 -5.74
N ASN A 8 1.91 18.59 -5.18
CA ASN A 8 2.07 17.20 -4.77
C ASN A 8 1.17 17.00 -3.55
N PHE A 9 0.04 16.34 -3.74
CA PHE A 9 -0.94 16.16 -2.68
C PHE A 9 -0.56 14.91 -1.88
N ASN A 10 -0.18 15.11 -0.63
CA ASN A 10 0.32 14.05 0.25
C ASN A 10 -0.55 13.94 1.52
N LEU A 11 -0.76 12.71 1.98
CA LEU A 11 -1.44 12.42 3.25
C LEU A 11 -0.51 12.67 4.45
N VAL A 12 0.75 12.26 4.30
CA VAL A 12 1.81 12.35 5.31
C VAL A 12 3.08 12.99 4.74
N ALA A 13 4.03 13.36 5.60
CA ALA A 13 5.31 13.90 5.16
C ALA A 13 6.14 12.84 4.40
N GLU A 14 6.81 13.27 3.32
CA GLU A 14 7.79 12.44 2.61
C GLU A 14 9.18 12.55 3.26
N PRO A 15 10.04 11.51 3.16
CA PRO A 15 11.43 11.62 3.55
C PRO A 15 12.17 12.65 2.68
N THR A 16 13.18 13.30 3.25
CA THR A 16 13.98 14.28 2.52
C THR A 16 14.93 13.60 1.53
N GLY A 17 15.14 14.23 0.38
CA GLY A 17 16.07 13.76 -0.66
C GLY A 17 15.56 12.53 -1.40
N LEU A 18 14.35 12.62 -1.95
CA LEU A 18 13.87 11.72 -3.01
C LEU A 18 14.80 11.85 -4.24
N GLY A 19 15.03 10.74 -4.94
CA GLY A 19 15.88 10.71 -6.12
C GLY A 19 15.23 11.35 -7.36
N LYS A 20 13.90 11.34 -7.41
CA LYS A 20 13.10 12.04 -8.42
C LYS A 20 11.73 12.42 -7.84
N GLU A 21 11.03 13.32 -8.51
CA GLU A 21 9.64 13.63 -8.19
C GLU A 21 8.72 12.62 -8.88
N ARG A 22 7.72 12.12 -8.14
CA ARG A 22 6.64 11.31 -8.67
C ARG A 22 5.36 11.69 -7.94
N ARG A 23 4.22 11.61 -8.64
CA ARG A 23 2.89 11.79 -8.07
C ARG A 23 2.75 10.96 -6.79
N GLY A 24 2.46 11.61 -5.68
CA GLY A 24 2.25 10.94 -4.39
C GLY A 24 3.53 10.43 -3.72
N GLY A 25 4.72 10.87 -4.13
CA GLY A 25 5.98 10.57 -3.44
C GLY A 25 6.28 9.07 -3.29
N ALA A 26 7.12 8.69 -2.32
CA ALA A 26 7.45 7.29 -2.07
C ALA A 26 6.60 6.69 -0.95
N VAL A 27 6.53 7.35 0.21
CA VAL A 27 5.78 6.81 1.35
C VAL A 27 4.28 6.96 1.16
N ASN A 28 3.82 8.04 0.51
CA ASN A 28 2.40 8.24 0.23
C ASN A 28 1.88 7.30 -0.87
N LEU A 29 2.69 6.91 -1.87
CA LEU A 29 2.32 5.83 -2.81
C LEU A 29 2.12 4.50 -2.10
N LEU A 30 3.03 4.15 -1.18
CA LEU A 30 2.91 2.94 -0.38
C LEU A 30 1.63 2.99 0.48
N LEU A 31 1.40 4.12 1.15
CA LEU A 31 0.22 4.33 1.98
C LEU A 31 -1.07 4.27 1.16
N GLY A 32 -1.12 4.92 0.00
CA GLY A 32 -2.25 4.89 -0.91
C GLY A 32 -2.58 3.48 -1.38
N ALA A 33 -1.56 2.68 -1.69
CA ALA A 33 -1.73 1.30 -2.14
C ALA A 33 -2.34 0.41 -1.04
N ILE A 34 -1.85 0.51 0.20
CA ILE A 34 -2.43 -0.28 1.31
C ILE A 34 -3.84 0.19 1.69
N ILE A 35 -4.15 1.48 1.54
CA ILE A 35 -5.52 2.01 1.74
C ILE A 35 -6.47 1.48 0.65
N LEU A 36 -6.03 1.44 -0.61
CA LEU A 36 -6.81 0.83 -1.69
C LEU A 36 -7.08 -0.65 -1.41
N GLU A 37 -6.08 -1.36 -0.91
CA GLU A 37 -6.25 -2.77 -0.57
C GLU A 37 -7.25 -2.98 0.58
N ALA A 38 -7.18 -2.16 1.62
CA ALA A 38 -8.17 -2.15 2.68
C ALA A 38 -9.59 -1.88 2.13
N GLY A 39 -9.74 -0.89 1.25
CA GLY A 39 -11.02 -0.58 0.63
C GLY A 39 -11.57 -1.70 -0.27
N ARG A 40 -10.68 -2.47 -0.92
CA ARG A 40 -11.05 -3.67 -1.69
C ARG A 40 -11.51 -4.81 -0.79
N MET A 41 -10.82 -5.05 0.33
CA MET A 41 -11.25 -6.04 1.32
C MET A 41 -12.62 -5.71 1.90
N LEU A 42 -12.87 -4.43 2.23
CA LEU A 42 -14.18 -3.97 2.69
C LEU A 42 -15.26 -4.20 1.63
N LYS A 43 -14.95 -3.89 0.36
CA LYS A 43 -15.87 -4.13 -0.77
C LYS A 43 -16.19 -5.62 -0.96
N GLU A 44 -15.25 -6.51 -0.67
CA GLU A 44 -15.41 -7.97 -0.68
C GLU A 44 -16.22 -8.51 0.52
N GLY A 45 -16.71 -7.63 1.40
CA GLY A 45 -17.53 -7.99 2.54
C GLY A 45 -16.74 -8.28 3.82
N ARG A 46 -15.43 -7.96 3.88
CA ARG A 46 -14.70 -7.97 5.15
C ARG A 46 -15.18 -6.83 6.03
N SER A 47 -15.28 -7.10 7.32
CA SER A 47 -15.63 -6.10 8.32
C SER A 47 -14.46 -5.13 8.57
N PHE A 48 -14.80 -3.95 9.10
CA PHE A 48 -13.81 -2.98 9.55
C PHE A 48 -12.80 -3.62 10.52
N ASN A 49 -13.28 -4.41 11.49
CA ASN A 49 -12.43 -5.02 12.51
C ASN A 49 -11.46 -6.06 11.93
N GLU A 50 -11.89 -6.88 10.96
CA GLU A 50 -10.99 -7.82 10.28
C GLU A 50 -9.84 -7.12 9.56
N VAL A 51 -10.16 -6.07 8.81
CA VAL A 51 -9.17 -5.28 8.05
C VAL A 51 -8.24 -4.50 8.99
N GLU A 52 -8.80 -3.91 10.04
CA GLU A 52 -8.04 -3.20 11.09
C GLU A 52 -7.03 -4.14 11.77
N LEU A 53 -7.47 -5.28 12.29
CA LEU A 53 -6.61 -6.25 12.96
C LEU A 53 -5.54 -6.84 12.02
N ALA A 54 -5.91 -7.11 10.77
CA ALA A 54 -4.97 -7.60 9.77
C ALA A 54 -3.86 -6.58 9.48
N SER A 55 -4.20 -5.29 9.38
CA SER A 55 -3.21 -4.22 9.17
C SER A 55 -2.26 -4.07 10.38
N GLN A 56 -2.80 -4.13 11.61
CA GLN A 56 -1.99 -4.12 12.83
C GLN A 56 -1.02 -5.29 12.86
N LYS A 57 -1.49 -6.50 12.52
CA LYS A 57 -0.67 -7.72 12.50
C LYS A 57 0.38 -7.67 11.38
N ALA A 58 0.05 -7.15 10.21
CA ALA A 58 0.98 -7.02 9.08
C ALA A 58 2.17 -6.10 9.41
N PHE A 59 1.91 -4.95 10.03
CA PHE A 59 2.91 -3.90 10.21
C PHE A 59 3.41 -3.77 11.66
N GLY A 60 2.88 -4.57 12.58
CA GLY A 60 3.28 -4.61 14.00
C GLY A 60 2.89 -3.35 14.77
N GLN A 61 1.76 -2.75 14.44
CA GLN A 61 1.34 -1.44 14.95
C GLN A 61 0.27 -1.57 16.05
N SER A 62 0.21 -0.58 16.94
CA SER A 62 -0.84 -0.50 17.95
C SER A 62 -2.18 -0.01 17.38
N GLN A 63 -2.15 0.88 16.39
CA GLN A 63 -3.31 1.37 15.66
C GLN A 63 -3.34 0.72 14.26
N GLY A 64 -4.51 0.32 13.78
CA GLY A 64 -4.67 -0.18 12.42
C GLY A 64 -4.97 0.92 11.41
N LEU A 65 -4.87 0.54 10.14
CA LEU A 65 -4.92 1.45 9.00
C LEU A 65 -6.24 2.20 8.88
N LEU A 66 -7.37 1.57 9.19
CA LEU A 66 -8.67 2.22 9.02
C LEU A 66 -8.92 3.26 10.11
N SER A 67 -8.49 2.98 11.35
CA SER A 67 -8.48 3.98 12.42
C SER A 67 -7.57 5.18 12.08
N PHE A 68 -6.40 4.92 11.48
CA PHE A 68 -5.51 5.97 10.98
C PHE A 68 -6.19 6.82 9.89
N CYS A 69 -6.83 6.18 8.91
CA CYS A 69 -7.60 6.89 7.88
C CYS A 69 -8.75 7.73 8.47
N GLN A 70 -9.42 7.23 9.50
CA GLN A 70 -10.49 7.97 10.19
C GLN A 70 -9.95 9.22 10.90
N GLN A 71 -8.75 9.15 11.50
CA GLN A 71 -8.12 10.30 12.14
C GLN A 71 -7.67 11.37 11.13
N LEU A 72 -7.15 10.95 9.96
CA LEU A 72 -6.84 11.88 8.87
C LEU A 72 -8.10 12.48 8.22
N GLY A 73 -9.21 11.75 8.27
CA GLY A 73 -10.48 12.10 7.66
C GLY A 73 -10.67 11.47 6.29
N PHE A 74 -11.72 10.65 6.14
CA PHE A 74 -12.06 9.98 4.88
C PHE A 74 -12.20 10.92 3.66
N PRO A 75 -12.72 12.16 3.77
CA PRO A 75 -12.72 13.09 2.64
C PRO A 75 -11.32 13.36 2.08
N LYS A 76 -10.32 13.58 2.94
CA LYS A 76 -8.92 13.79 2.54
C LYS A 76 -8.33 12.53 1.90
N ILE A 77 -8.63 11.36 2.45
CA ILE A 77 -8.23 10.07 1.88
C ILE A 77 -8.82 9.91 0.47
N MET A 78 -10.11 10.16 0.29
CA MET A 78 -10.77 10.06 -1.02
C MET A 78 -10.19 11.03 -2.03
N GLU A 79 -9.90 12.27 -1.64
CA GLU A 79 -9.22 13.24 -2.51
C GLU A 79 -7.85 12.71 -2.96
N PHE A 80 -7.11 12.07 -2.05
CA PHE A 80 -5.77 11.54 -2.36
C PHE A 80 -5.83 10.34 -3.29
N LEU A 81 -6.74 9.40 -3.04
CA LEU A 81 -6.93 8.26 -3.92
C LEU A 81 -7.40 8.70 -5.32
N ASN A 82 -8.30 9.67 -5.41
CA ASN A 82 -8.71 10.23 -6.70
C ASN A 82 -7.54 10.95 -7.40
N TYR A 83 -6.70 11.66 -6.66
CA TYR A 83 -5.47 12.26 -7.18
C TYR A 83 -4.53 11.21 -7.80
N LEU A 84 -4.29 10.08 -7.11
CA LEU A 84 -3.49 8.98 -7.66
C LEU A 84 -4.15 8.32 -8.88
N ALA A 85 -5.48 8.24 -8.89
CA ALA A 85 -6.26 7.60 -9.95
C ALA A 85 -6.46 8.45 -11.22
N GLN A 86 -5.99 9.70 -11.25
CA GLN A 86 -6.14 10.57 -12.43
C GLN A 86 -5.42 9.96 -13.63
N ASP A 87 -6.17 9.81 -14.73
CA ASP A 87 -5.66 9.36 -16.02
C ASP A 87 -5.17 10.57 -16.82
N ASP A 88 -3.87 10.84 -16.72
CA ASP A 88 -3.18 11.83 -17.54
C ASP A 88 -2.15 11.16 -18.44
N PHE A 89 -2.36 11.36 -19.74
CA PHE A 89 -1.42 10.97 -20.77
C PHE A 89 -0.03 11.57 -20.43
N ASP A 90 0.97 10.68 -20.31
CA ASP A 90 2.39 10.91 -19.95
C ASP A 90 2.82 10.77 -18.48
N ASP A 91 1.97 10.34 -17.54
CA ASP A 91 2.42 10.09 -16.15
C ASP A 91 3.26 8.79 -16.01
N GLU A 92 4.45 8.88 -15.38
CA GLU A 92 5.28 7.71 -15.03
C GLU A 92 4.56 6.72 -14.11
N LEU A 93 3.71 7.21 -13.21
CA LEU A 93 2.90 6.38 -12.33
C LEU A 93 1.98 5.48 -13.16
N LEU A 94 1.25 6.05 -14.13
CA LEU A 94 0.32 5.30 -14.97
C LEU A 94 1.04 4.28 -15.85
N LYS A 95 2.26 4.58 -16.33
CA LYS A 95 3.06 3.63 -17.11
C LYS A 95 3.42 2.35 -16.34
N VAL A 96 3.61 2.46 -15.01
CA VAL A 96 3.99 1.33 -14.15
C VAL A 96 2.77 0.65 -13.56
N TYR A 97 1.86 1.43 -12.99
CA TYR A 97 0.75 0.96 -12.19
C TYR A 97 -0.51 0.73 -13.02
N ASP A 98 -0.61 1.31 -14.22
CA ASP A 98 -1.83 1.30 -15.05
C ASP A 98 -3.05 1.61 -14.18
N ASN A 99 -4.09 0.77 -14.16
CA ASN A 99 -5.28 1.01 -13.37
C ASN A 99 -5.17 0.58 -11.88
N PHE A 100 -3.98 0.20 -11.37
CA PHE A 100 -3.82 -0.27 -9.98
C PHE A 100 -4.31 0.76 -8.96
N PHE A 101 -4.05 2.06 -9.18
CA PHE A 101 -4.50 3.13 -8.29
C PHE A 101 -5.97 3.55 -8.50
N SER A 102 -6.67 2.96 -9.47
CA SER A 102 -8.10 3.22 -9.66
C SER A 102 -8.93 2.71 -8.47
N LEU A 103 -10.10 3.33 -8.27
CA LEU A 103 -11.08 2.91 -7.27
C LEU A 103 -11.90 1.68 -7.69
N LYS A 104 -11.45 0.92 -8.71
CA LYS A 104 -12.14 -0.31 -9.14
C LYS A 104 -12.18 -1.34 -8.00
N GLU A 105 -13.35 -1.97 -7.84
CA GLU A 105 -13.63 -2.92 -6.75
C GLU A 105 -13.35 -2.36 -5.34
N ASN A 106 -13.50 -1.04 -5.14
CA ASN A 106 -13.18 -0.39 -3.88
C ASN A 106 -14.42 0.24 -3.23
N VAL A 107 -14.53 0.15 -1.91
CA VAL A 107 -15.63 0.75 -1.15
C VAL A 107 -15.72 2.27 -1.32
N PHE A 108 -14.59 2.96 -1.55
CA PHE A 108 -14.57 4.40 -1.83
C PHE A 108 -15.21 4.77 -3.19
N SER A 109 -15.55 3.80 -4.04
CA SER A 109 -16.25 4.03 -5.31
C SER A 109 -17.77 4.00 -5.20
N LEU A 110 -18.33 3.66 -4.02
CA LEU A 110 -19.77 3.46 -3.86
C LEU A 110 -20.48 4.79 -3.57
N PRO A 111 -21.50 5.18 -4.35
CA PRO A 111 -22.29 6.36 -4.07
C PRO A 111 -23.14 6.13 -2.81
N GLY A 112 -23.05 7.04 -1.83
CA GLY A 112 -23.95 7.07 -0.67
C GLY A 112 -23.58 6.16 0.50
N GLU A 113 -22.55 5.31 0.39
CA GLU A 113 -21.98 4.68 1.58
C GLU A 113 -21.06 5.67 2.30
N ASN A 114 -21.50 6.15 3.46
CA ASN A 114 -20.58 6.82 4.35
C ASN A 114 -19.61 5.75 4.88
N ILE A 115 -18.32 5.83 4.56
CA ILE A 115 -17.30 4.93 5.12
C ILE A 115 -17.44 4.87 6.66
N ALA A 116 -17.85 5.98 7.30
CA ALA A 116 -18.13 6.01 8.73
C ALA A 116 -19.25 5.03 9.16
N SER A 117 -20.24 4.76 8.30
CA SER A 117 -21.30 3.77 8.58
C SER A 117 -20.80 2.32 8.52
N LEU A 118 -19.69 2.05 7.84
CA LEU A 118 -19.03 0.74 7.85
C LEU A 118 -18.25 0.51 9.16
N VAL A 119 -17.78 1.59 9.79
CA VAL A 119 -17.12 1.58 11.10
C VAL A 119 -18.08 1.09 12.20
N GLU A 120 -19.36 1.47 12.10
CA GLU A 120 -20.38 1.15 13.12
C GLU A 120 -20.78 -0.34 13.12
N LYS A 121 -20.54 -1.06 12.02
CA LYS A 121 -20.79 -2.51 11.93
C LYS A 121 -19.63 -3.31 12.55
N LYS A 122 -19.53 -3.25 13.88
CA LYS A 122 -18.74 -4.18 14.67
C LYS A 122 -19.32 -5.59 14.52
N ILE A 123 -18.65 -6.47 13.80
CA ILE A 123 -18.93 -7.90 13.91
C ILE A 123 -18.01 -8.47 14.98
N THR A 124 -18.62 -8.86 16.08
CA THR A 124 -18.00 -9.61 17.17
C THR A 124 -18.08 -11.09 16.82
N GLY A 125 -16.98 -11.64 16.35
CA GLY A 125 -16.78 -13.07 16.14
C GLY A 125 -15.28 -13.34 16.08
N ASP A 126 -14.84 -14.49 16.57
CA ASP A 126 -13.44 -14.88 16.46
C ASP A 126 -13.07 -15.01 14.98
N LEU A 127 -12.16 -14.16 14.51
CA LEU A 127 -11.63 -14.27 13.16
C LEU A 127 -10.77 -15.53 13.08
N ASP A 128 -11.16 -16.46 12.23
CA ASP A 128 -10.37 -17.68 12.05
C ASP A 128 -8.95 -17.33 11.54
N GLU A 129 -7.97 -18.10 12.00
CA GLU A 129 -6.57 -17.82 11.74
C GLU A 129 -6.24 -17.79 10.24
N LYS A 130 -6.93 -18.62 9.45
CA LYS A 130 -6.71 -18.71 8.00
C LYS A 130 -7.15 -17.43 7.31
N THR A 131 -8.33 -16.91 7.65
CA THR A 131 -8.81 -15.61 7.13
C THR A 131 -7.88 -14.48 7.57
N MET A 132 -7.48 -14.44 8.84
CA MET A 132 -6.53 -13.44 9.33
C MET A 132 -5.22 -13.46 8.54
N ASN A 133 -4.64 -14.65 8.34
CA ASN A 133 -3.38 -14.81 7.61
C ASN A 133 -3.52 -14.41 6.14
N LEU A 134 -4.67 -14.67 5.51
CA LEU A 134 -4.95 -14.20 4.15
C LEU A 134 -4.94 -12.67 4.07
N LEU A 135 -5.65 -11.97 4.97
CA LEU A 135 -5.72 -10.51 4.94
C LEU A 135 -4.37 -9.85 5.22
N VAL A 136 -3.60 -10.39 6.18
CA VAL A 136 -2.23 -9.95 6.47
C VAL A 136 -1.35 -10.06 5.23
N ARG A 137 -1.42 -11.20 4.53
CA ARG A 137 -0.63 -11.44 3.31
C ARG A 137 -0.93 -10.45 2.20
N ARG A 138 -2.20 -10.09 2.01
CA ARG A 138 -2.61 -9.10 1.01
C ARG A 138 -2.03 -7.72 1.31
N PHE A 139 -2.06 -7.28 2.57
CA PHE A 139 -1.42 -6.03 2.99
C PHE A 139 0.09 -6.04 2.73
N LEU A 140 0.77 -7.12 3.14
CA LEU A 140 2.21 -7.27 2.93
C LEU A 140 2.57 -7.31 1.44
N ALA A 141 1.81 -8.05 0.62
CA ALA A 141 2.06 -8.14 -0.81
C ALA A 141 2.02 -6.77 -1.50
N VAL A 142 1.01 -5.96 -1.19
CA VAL A 142 0.87 -4.60 -1.74
C VAL A 142 2.00 -3.70 -1.26
N ALA A 143 2.32 -3.72 0.04
CA ALA A 143 3.43 -2.96 0.59
C ALA A 143 4.77 -3.34 -0.05
N PHE A 144 5.02 -4.64 -0.25
CA PHE A 144 6.26 -5.15 -0.82
C PHE A 144 6.40 -4.82 -2.30
N MET A 145 5.30 -4.94 -3.05
CA MET A 145 5.24 -4.53 -4.45
C MET A 145 5.62 -3.04 -4.59
N VAL A 146 4.96 -2.14 -3.85
CA VAL A 146 5.25 -0.71 -3.98
C VAL A 146 6.66 -0.39 -3.50
N ALA A 147 7.10 -0.95 -2.37
CA ALA A 147 8.44 -0.69 -1.84
C ALA A 147 9.56 -1.09 -2.81
N ALA A 148 9.43 -2.27 -3.45
CA ALA A 148 10.40 -2.72 -4.44
C ALA A 148 10.31 -1.90 -5.73
N GLU A 149 9.12 -1.46 -6.14
CA GLU A 149 8.94 -0.60 -7.32
C GLU A 149 9.60 0.77 -7.10
N VAL A 150 9.27 1.47 -6.02
CA VAL A 150 9.80 2.82 -5.78
C VAL A 150 11.32 2.82 -5.56
N LEU A 151 11.86 1.75 -4.96
CA LEU A 151 13.31 1.56 -4.86
C LEU A 151 13.94 1.27 -6.23
N GLY A 152 13.36 0.35 -7.01
CA GLY A 152 13.84 0.00 -8.35
C GLY A 152 13.79 1.16 -9.34
N ALA A 153 12.79 2.03 -9.19
CA ALA A 153 12.64 3.25 -9.97
C ALA A 153 13.61 4.37 -9.54
N GLY A 154 14.40 4.18 -8.48
CA GLY A 154 15.31 5.19 -7.94
C GLY A 154 14.60 6.37 -7.27
N LEU A 155 13.36 6.19 -6.82
CA LEU A 155 12.56 7.26 -6.20
C LEU A 155 13.06 7.60 -4.80
N VAL A 156 13.47 6.58 -4.04
CA VAL A 156 13.88 6.71 -2.64
C VAL A 156 14.98 5.69 -2.32
N GLU A 157 15.87 6.05 -1.41
CA GLU A 157 16.85 5.09 -0.87
C GLU A 157 16.19 4.10 0.09
N MET A 158 16.68 2.86 0.09
CA MET A 158 16.13 1.77 0.90
C MET A 158 16.02 2.12 2.40
N SER A 159 17.09 2.68 2.99
CA SER A 159 17.13 3.08 4.40
C SER A 159 16.15 4.20 4.73
N LYS A 160 15.98 5.16 3.82
CA LYS A 160 15.02 6.26 4.00
C LYS A 160 13.58 5.78 3.96
N LEU A 161 13.26 4.84 3.06
CA LEU A 161 11.92 4.25 3.02
C LEU A 161 11.63 3.41 4.27
N GLU A 162 12.61 2.62 4.72
CA GLU A 162 12.54 1.89 5.99
C GLU A 162 12.20 2.82 7.17
N GLU A 163 12.96 3.91 7.29
CA GLU A 163 12.81 4.89 8.37
C GLU A 163 11.47 5.63 8.27
N ALA A 164 11.08 6.08 7.07
CA ALA A 164 9.80 6.77 6.86
C ALA A 164 8.59 5.89 7.23
N CYS A 165 8.59 4.61 6.85
CA CYS A 165 7.53 3.69 7.26
C CYS A 165 7.48 3.53 8.79
N GLN A 166 8.62 3.50 9.47
CA GLN A 166 8.67 3.38 10.93
C GLN A 166 8.24 4.67 11.63
N GLN A 167 8.77 5.82 11.23
CA GLN A 167 8.55 7.10 11.91
C GLN A 167 7.21 7.74 11.55
N THR A 168 6.81 7.68 10.28
CA THR A 168 5.63 8.38 9.78
C THR A 168 4.40 7.50 9.81
N LEU A 169 4.53 6.23 9.40
CA LEU A 169 3.39 5.31 9.41
C LEU A 169 3.26 4.59 10.75
N GLY A 170 4.33 4.52 11.55
CA GLY A 170 4.35 3.84 12.85
C GLY A 170 4.62 2.34 12.77
N TRP A 171 5.21 1.86 11.66
CA TRP A 171 5.49 0.44 11.48
C TRP A 171 6.56 -0.04 12.46
N LYS A 172 6.46 -1.28 12.92
CA LYS A 172 7.49 -1.88 13.78
C LYS A 172 8.81 -2.12 13.04
N LYS A 173 8.71 -2.40 11.74
CA LYS A 173 9.81 -2.63 10.80
C LYS A 173 9.39 -2.08 9.45
N GLY A 174 10.31 -1.52 8.68
CA GLY A 174 10.03 -1.09 7.32
C GLY A 174 9.86 -2.28 6.35
N PRO A 175 9.51 -1.99 5.09
CA PRO A 175 9.09 -3.00 4.12
C PRO A 175 10.17 -4.05 3.82
N PHE A 176 11.43 -3.67 3.64
CA PHE A 176 12.54 -4.58 3.35
C PHE A 176 12.93 -5.41 4.58
N SER A 177 12.88 -4.82 5.77
CA SER A 177 13.06 -5.56 7.04
C SER A 177 11.98 -6.62 7.22
N LEU A 178 10.73 -6.29 6.84
CA LEU A 178 9.61 -7.24 6.82
C LEU A 178 9.80 -8.32 5.76
N MET A 179 10.24 -7.98 4.54
CA MET A 179 10.57 -8.98 3.50
C MET A 179 11.65 -9.95 3.99
N ASN A 180 12.71 -9.46 4.64
CA ASN A 180 13.76 -10.31 5.21
C ASN A 180 13.23 -11.24 6.31
N GLN A 181 12.29 -10.76 7.14
CA GLN A 181 11.67 -11.56 8.20
C GLN A 181 10.76 -12.65 7.64
N VAL A 182 10.00 -12.33 6.59
CA VAL A 182 9.09 -13.27 5.91
C VAL A 182 9.89 -14.30 5.09
N GLY A 183 11.01 -13.88 4.53
CA GLY A 183 11.82 -14.65 3.58
C GLY A 183 11.47 -14.27 2.14
N ILE A 184 12.50 -14.05 1.31
CA ILE A 184 12.32 -13.45 -0.02
C ILE A 184 11.48 -14.31 -0.97
N GLN A 185 11.63 -15.64 -0.94
CA GLN A 185 10.77 -16.53 -1.72
C GLN A 185 9.30 -16.38 -1.33
N GLU A 186 9.04 -16.29 -0.02
CA GLU A 186 7.68 -16.14 0.50
C GLU A 186 7.12 -14.76 0.19
N THR A 187 7.93 -13.71 0.24
CA THR A 187 7.58 -12.37 -0.26
C THR A 187 7.13 -12.42 -1.72
N MET A 188 7.92 -13.05 -2.59
CA MET A 188 7.58 -13.18 -4.01
C MET A 188 6.29 -13.98 -4.20
N ARG A 189 6.12 -15.07 -3.44
CA ARG A 189 4.90 -15.88 -3.46
C ARG A 189 3.66 -15.06 -3.08
N MET A 190 3.73 -14.25 -2.02
CA MET A 190 2.64 -13.35 -1.62
C MET A 190 2.30 -12.32 -2.71
N VAL A 191 3.31 -11.76 -3.37
CA VAL A 191 3.13 -10.80 -4.49
C VAL A 191 2.45 -11.46 -5.68
N ILE A 192 2.81 -12.70 -6.03
CA ILE A 192 2.15 -13.46 -7.10
C ILE A 192 0.71 -13.83 -6.73
N GLU A 193 0.45 -14.26 -5.49
CA GLU A 193 -0.91 -14.51 -5.01
C GLU A 193 -1.79 -13.27 -5.14
N GLN A 194 -1.25 -12.09 -4.81
CA GLN A 194 -1.97 -10.83 -4.93
C GLN A 194 -2.19 -10.43 -6.40
N LEU A 195 -1.21 -10.64 -7.27
CA LEU A 195 -1.37 -10.45 -8.71
C LEU A 195 -2.56 -11.26 -9.25
N GLU A 196 -2.70 -12.53 -8.86
CA GLU A 196 -3.83 -13.35 -9.30
C GLU A 196 -5.17 -12.84 -8.79
N ILE A 197 -5.23 -12.33 -7.55
CA ILE A 197 -6.43 -11.68 -6.99
C ILE A 197 -6.80 -10.45 -7.81
N CYS A 198 -5.82 -9.58 -8.10
CA CYS A 198 -6.02 -8.37 -8.88
C CYS A 198 -6.42 -8.67 -10.33
N HIS A 199 -5.78 -9.65 -10.98
CA HIS A 199 -6.10 -10.08 -12.34
C HIS A 199 -7.56 -10.52 -12.47
N ARG A 200 -8.07 -11.34 -11.53
CA ARG A 200 -9.48 -11.77 -11.50
C ARG A 200 -10.48 -10.62 -11.40
N LYS A 201 -10.02 -9.45 -10.97
CA LYS A 201 -10.79 -8.21 -10.83
C LYS A 201 -10.49 -7.20 -11.93
N GLU A 202 -9.69 -7.59 -12.93
CA GLU A 202 -9.22 -6.72 -14.01
C GLU A 202 -8.53 -5.44 -13.47
N ILE A 203 -7.72 -5.63 -12.42
CA ILE A 203 -6.87 -4.62 -11.81
C ILE A 203 -5.43 -5.04 -12.10
N ASN A 204 -4.65 -4.12 -12.66
CA ASN A 204 -3.22 -4.30 -12.85
C ASN A 204 -2.52 -4.40 -11.49
N PHE A 205 -1.50 -5.24 -11.41
CA PHE A 205 -0.66 -5.37 -10.23
C PHE A 205 0.77 -5.58 -10.68
N PRO A 206 1.61 -4.53 -10.68
CA PRO A 206 2.95 -4.65 -11.24
C PRO A 206 3.79 -5.58 -10.35
N VAL A 207 4.57 -6.45 -10.98
CA VAL A 207 5.57 -7.27 -10.29
C VAL A 207 6.93 -6.63 -10.58
N PRO A 208 7.58 -5.97 -9.60
CA PRO A 208 8.78 -5.20 -9.89
C PRO A 208 9.98 -6.08 -10.25
N ASP A 209 10.71 -5.73 -11.30
CA ASP A 209 11.94 -6.44 -11.71
C ASP A 209 12.96 -6.55 -10.57
N LEU A 210 13.07 -5.51 -9.74
CA LEU A 210 13.96 -5.52 -8.59
C LEU A 210 13.60 -6.66 -7.61
N LEU A 211 12.31 -6.90 -7.38
CA LEU A 211 11.86 -7.99 -6.52
C LEU A 211 12.08 -9.36 -7.17
N ILE A 212 11.85 -9.48 -8.48
CA ILE A 212 12.14 -10.70 -9.25
C ILE A 212 13.62 -11.07 -9.11
N ASN A 213 14.51 -10.11 -9.35
CA ASN A 213 15.95 -10.30 -9.24
C ASN A 213 16.37 -10.68 -7.82
N GLN A 214 15.78 -10.02 -6.81
CA GLN A 214 16.06 -10.34 -5.40
C GLN A 214 15.63 -11.77 -5.05
N ALA A 215 14.47 -12.21 -5.55
CA ALA A 215 13.98 -13.57 -5.37
C ALA A 215 14.84 -14.61 -6.11
N GLN A 216 15.30 -14.32 -7.32
CA GLN A 216 16.22 -15.21 -8.05
C GLN A 216 17.56 -15.38 -7.32
N ALA A 217 18.09 -14.30 -6.74
CA ALA A 217 19.30 -14.36 -5.92
C ALA A 217 19.07 -15.05 -4.57
N ASN A 218 17.82 -15.08 -4.09
CA ASN A 218 17.42 -15.58 -2.78
C ASN A 218 18.28 -15.01 -1.61
N ALA A 219 18.73 -13.77 -1.76
CA ALA A 219 19.54 -13.08 -0.77
C ALA A 219 18.66 -12.10 0.02
N PRO A 220 18.95 -11.83 1.31
CA PRO A 220 18.24 -10.79 2.03
C PRO A 220 18.56 -9.39 1.46
N TRP A 221 17.66 -8.44 1.66
CA TRP A 221 17.92 -7.03 1.44
C TRP A 221 18.99 -6.53 2.41
N VAL A 222 20.01 -5.83 1.88
CA VAL A 222 21.10 -5.26 2.68
C VAL A 222 20.71 -3.84 3.11
N ILE A 223 20.09 -3.75 4.28
CA ILE A 223 19.64 -2.48 4.86
C ILE A 223 20.80 -1.87 5.62
N LYS A 224 21.34 -0.76 5.12
CA LYS A 224 22.35 0.01 5.86
C LYS A 224 21.63 0.82 6.93
N VAL A 225 21.80 0.43 8.18
CA VAL A 225 21.43 1.27 9.32
C VAL A 225 22.47 2.40 9.37
N MET A 226 22.01 3.65 9.26
CA MET A 226 22.86 4.81 9.51
C MET A 226 23.02 5.05 11.00
#